data_AF-A0A356J3N7-F1
#
_entry.id   AF-A0A356J3N7-F1
#
_cell.length_a   1.000
_cell.length_b   1.000
_cell.length_c   1.000
_cell.angle_alpha   90.00
_cell.angle_beta   90.00
_cell.angle_gamma   90.00
#
_symmetry.space_group_name_H-M   'P 1'
#
loop_
_entity.id
_entity.type
_entity.pdbx_description
1 polymer ?
#
loop_
_entity_poly.entity_id
_entity_poly.type
_entity_poly.pdbx_seq_one_letter_code
_entity_poly.pdbx_strand_id
1 'polypeptide(L)' 'AFRDYIVQVAADNMSAGSRVTPGGYAVLEKERKADVAQFTLTDRRAPEEVYAAIKKNGQEVVFKNWDNRI' A
#
# COMPACT_ATOMS: atom_id res chain seq x y z
N ALA A 1 1.11 -9.75 8.82
CA ALA A 1 1.56 -11.16 8.83
C ALA A 1 1.87 -11.67 7.41
N PHE A 2 0.87 -12.00 6.57
CA PHE A 2 1.14 -12.58 5.23
C PHE A 2 2.03 -11.69 4.36
N ARG A 3 1.66 -10.40 4.18
CA ARG A 3 2.44 -9.46 3.36
C ARG A 3 3.85 -9.24 3.90
N ASP A 4 3.99 -9.16 5.22
CA ASP A 4 5.29 -8.96 5.88
C ASP A 4 6.22 -10.17 5.70
N TYR A 5 5.67 -11.37 5.48
CA TYR A 5 6.46 -12.55 5.14
C TYR A 5 6.77 -12.60 3.64
N ILE A 6 5.79 -12.34 2.78
CA ILE A 6 5.96 -12.41 1.31
C ILE A 6 7.04 -11.45 0.80
N VAL A 7 7.19 -10.26 1.40
CA VAL A 7 8.27 -9.32 1.05
C VAL A 7 9.68 -9.87 1.36
N GLN A 8 9.79 -10.86 2.24
CA GLN A 8 11.08 -11.48 2.58
C GLN A 8 11.45 -12.62 1.63
N VAL A 9 10.46 -13.25 0.98
CA VAL A 9 10.68 -14.52 0.24
C VAL A 9 10.36 -14.44 -1.25
N ALA A 10 9.59 -13.46 -1.71
CA ALA A 10 9.08 -13.46 -3.08
C ALA A 10 8.85 -12.08 -3.70
N ALA A 11 8.32 -11.10 -2.95
CA ALA A 11 7.93 -9.81 -3.53
C ALA A 11 9.02 -8.74 -3.40
N ASP A 12 9.34 -8.08 -4.51
CA ASP A 12 10.25 -6.95 -4.61
C ASP A 12 9.52 -5.59 -4.74
N ASN A 13 8.25 -5.62 -5.16
CA ASN A 13 7.38 -4.47 -5.31
C ASN A 13 6.09 -4.64 -4.50
N MET A 14 5.70 -3.58 -3.77
CA MET A 14 4.53 -3.63 -2.91
C MET A 14 3.82 -2.27 -2.84
N SER A 15 2.50 -2.25 -3.05
CA SER A 15 1.69 -1.03 -2.89
C SER A 15 1.34 -0.78 -1.42
N ALA A 16 1.25 0.46 -0.96
CA ALA A 16 0.86 0.79 0.40
C ALA A 16 -0.03 2.05 0.41
N GLY A 17 -1.01 2.11 1.32
CA GLY A 17 -1.97 3.23 1.37
C GLY A 17 -2.87 3.38 0.14
N SER A 18 -3.02 2.32 -0.67
CA SER A 18 -3.79 2.35 -1.91
C SER A 18 -5.26 2.69 -1.68
N ARG A 19 -5.86 3.48 -2.58
CA ARG A 19 -7.30 3.73 -2.60
C ARG A 19 -7.90 3.11 -3.86
N VAL A 20 -8.80 2.17 -3.64
CA VAL A 20 -9.41 1.30 -4.68
C VAL A 20 -10.78 1.79 -5.14
N THR A 21 -11.10 3.02 -4.80
CA THR A 21 -12.36 3.70 -5.12
C THR A 21 -12.05 4.87 -6.05
N PRO A 22 -12.88 5.16 -7.06
CA PRO A 22 -12.73 6.36 -7.87
C PRO A 22 -12.66 7.62 -7.00
N GLY A 23 -11.66 8.48 -7.23
CA GLY A 23 -11.43 9.69 -6.43
C GLY A 23 -10.98 9.42 -4.98
N GLY A 24 -10.64 8.18 -4.63
CA GLY A 24 -10.46 7.77 -3.23
C GLY A 24 -9.35 8.49 -2.45
N TYR A 25 -8.42 9.18 -3.12
CA TYR A 25 -7.39 9.99 -2.46
C TYR A 25 -7.88 11.41 -2.12
N ALA A 26 -8.84 11.94 -2.87
CA ALA A 26 -9.42 13.27 -2.64
C ALA A 26 -10.64 13.22 -1.71
N VAL A 27 -11.34 12.10 -1.68
CA VAL A 27 -12.55 11.91 -0.86
C VAL A 27 -12.17 11.69 0.60
N LEU A 28 -12.78 12.46 1.50
CA LEU A 28 -12.64 12.28 2.94
C LEU A 28 -13.09 10.87 3.35
N GLU A 29 -12.40 10.28 4.31
CA GLU A 29 -12.62 8.87 4.66
C GLU A 29 -14.07 8.54 5.07
N LYS A 30 -14.78 9.54 5.61
CA LYS A 30 -16.20 9.48 6.02
C LYS A 30 -17.18 9.42 4.84
N GLU A 31 -16.77 9.91 3.68
CA GLU A 31 -17.59 10.00 2.46
C GLU A 31 -17.31 8.82 1.50
N ARG A 32 -16.36 7.96 1.86
CA ARG A 32 -15.94 6.83 1.04
C ARG A 32 -17.03 5.75 1.05
N LYS A 33 -17.67 5.54 -0.10
CA LYS A 33 -18.61 4.43 -0.27
C LYS A 33 -17.85 3.15 -0.61
N ALA A 34 -18.14 2.06 0.11
CA ALA A 34 -17.46 0.78 -0.05
C ALA A 34 -17.95 -0.03 -1.27
N ASP A 35 -19.14 0.27 -1.77
CA ASP A 35 -19.80 -0.38 -2.93
C ASP A 35 -19.12 -0.07 -4.28
N VAL A 36 -18.45 1.08 -4.40
CA VAL A 36 -17.72 1.48 -5.61
C VAL A 36 -16.26 1.03 -5.63
N ALA A 37 -15.80 0.30 -4.60
CA ALA A 37 -14.45 -0.23 -4.55
C ALA A 37 -14.26 -1.36 -5.58
N GLN A 38 -13.17 -1.33 -6.34
CA GLN A 38 -12.86 -2.40 -7.30
C GLN A 38 -12.63 -3.75 -6.62
N PHE A 39 -12.06 -3.74 -5.42
CA PHE A 39 -11.84 -4.91 -4.57
C PHE A 39 -11.72 -4.50 -3.09
N THR A 40 -11.82 -5.47 -2.19
CA THR A 40 -11.67 -5.22 -0.76
C THR A 40 -10.20 -5.12 -0.37
N LEU A 41 -9.82 -4.03 0.30
CA LEU A 41 -8.50 -3.89 0.92
C LEU A 41 -8.41 -4.72 2.19
N THR A 42 -7.43 -5.62 2.24
CA THR A 42 -7.15 -6.46 3.42
C THR A 42 -6.11 -5.86 4.36
N ASP A 43 -5.20 -5.05 3.83
CA ASP A 43 -4.19 -4.33 4.60
C ASP A 43 -4.44 -2.83 4.51
N ARG A 44 -4.82 -2.24 5.65
CA ARG A 44 -5.24 -0.84 5.80
C ARG A 44 -4.18 0.03 6.47
N ARG A 45 -2.98 -0.51 6.69
CA ARG A 45 -1.87 0.23 7.29
C ARG A 45 -1.50 1.44 6.44
N ALA A 46 -1.09 2.51 7.11
CA ALA A 46 -0.52 3.66 6.45
C ALA A 46 0.82 3.27 5.78
N PRO A 47 1.25 3.98 4.71
CA PRO A 47 2.52 3.72 4.06
C PRO A 47 3.72 3.67 5.01
N GLU A 48 3.72 4.52 6.04
CA GLU A 48 4.78 4.63 7.04
C GLU A 48 4.90 3.35 7.90
N GLU A 49 3.76 2.72 8.23
CA GLU A 49 3.74 1.47 9.00
C GLU A 49 4.26 0.29 8.18
N VAL A 50 3.92 0.24 6.89
CA VAL A 50 4.43 -0.78 5.96
C VAL A 50 5.93 -0.61 5.75
N TYR A 51 6.38 0.63 5.54
CA TYR A 51 7.79 0.98 5.44
C TYR A 51 8.58 0.56 6.69
N ALA A 52 8.06 0.85 7.88
CA ALA A 52 8.70 0.47 9.14
C ALA A 52 8.79 -1.04 9.30
N ALA A 53 7.74 -1.78 8.90
CA ALA A 53 7.72 -3.24 8.95
C ALA A 53 8.78 -3.86 8.02
N ILE A 54 8.95 -3.35 6.80
CA ILE A 54 9.96 -3.83 5.85
C ILE A 54 11.38 -3.52 6.38
N LYS A 55 11.61 -2.31 6.90
CA LYS A 55 12.91 -1.93 7.49
C LYS A 55 13.29 -2.79 8.68
N LYS A 56 12.33 -3.22 9.49
CA LYS A 56 12.58 -4.13 10.62
C LYS A 56 13.14 -5.48 10.18
N ASN A 57 12.91 -5.89 8.94
CA ASN A 57 13.47 -7.11 8.35
C ASN A 57 14.90 -6.91 7.78
N GLY A 58 15.50 -5.72 7.93
CA GLY A 58 16.82 -5.40 7.37
C GLY A 58 16.79 -5.09 5.87
N GLN A 59 15.61 -4.94 5.28
CA GLN A 59 15.42 -4.61 3.87
C GLN A 59 15.36 -3.08 3.66
N GLU A 60 15.85 -2.61 2.52
CA GLU A 60 15.71 -1.22 2.09
C GLU A 60 14.41 -1.02 1.32
N VAL A 61 13.70 0.07 1.62
CA VAL A 61 12.50 0.48 0.88
C VAL A 61 12.87 1.62 -0.04
N VAL A 62 12.62 1.44 -1.34
CA VAL A 62 12.87 2.46 -2.35
C VAL A 62 11.56 2.91 -2.97
N PHE A 63 11.25 4.21 -2.89
CA PHE A 63 10.08 4.79 -3.54
C PHE A 63 10.43 5.15 -4.98
N LYS A 64 9.63 4.71 -5.96
CA LYS A 64 9.78 5.08 -7.38
C LYS A 64 9.44 6.56 -7.63
N ASN A 65 10.27 7.48 -7.14
CA ASN A 65 10.13 8.91 -7.39
C ASN A 65 10.82 9.37 -8.69
N TRP A 66 11.49 8.46 -9.40
CA TRP A 66 12.22 8.73 -10.66
C TRP A 66 11.54 8.15 -11.91
N ASP A 67 10.53 7.30 -11.76
CA ASP A 67 9.88 6.62 -12.88
C ASP A 67 8.70 7.44 -13.39
N ASN A 68 8.95 8.29 -14.39
CA ASN A 68 7.95 9.18 -15.01
C ASN A 68 7.01 8.45 -16.00
N ARG A 69 6.98 7.10 -16.01
CA ARG A 69 6.14 6.30 -16.92
C ARG A 69 4.73 6.03 -16.38
N ILE A 70 4.30 6.78 -15.36
CA ILE A 70 2.96 6.76 -14.79
C ILE A 70 2.30 8.11 -15.07
#